data_AF-X5EGL0-F1
#
_entry.id   AF-X5EGL0-F1
#
_cell.length_a   1.000
_cell.length_b   1.000
_cell.length_c   1.000
_cell.angle_alpha   90.00
_cell.angle_beta   90.00
_cell.angle_gamma   90.00
#
_symmetry.space_group_name_H-M   'P 1'
#
loop_
_entity.id
_entity.type
_entity.pdbx_description
1 polymer ?
#
loop_
_entity_poly.entity_id
_entity_poly.type
_entity_poly.pdbx_seq_one_letter_code
_entity_poly.pdbx_strand_id
1 'polypeptide(L)'
;MSEEKLKMSFEPTVIEHLGVKMYSHTVPAIAELIANAYDACATEVEVRLFDKPEHKIVIKDNGIGMSFDEINDFYLRIGRNRREEKQASPCGRIPTGKKGLGKLALFGLGNKIEISTIQGNERVTFTLDYAEIRRSKGIYQPEFRKESVESNIESGTTITLTELTKKQGYPLDNYVEHLSRLFDFPAQDFKIKVSLNGSEPKIIDGNLKYDLVTPQFEWEYQDLATNISSLSSKFEQYEYSGLIQGKFITTEKPLKNNMKGITLFANGRMVNMPEFFTDSESSHFYSYLTGWLNVDFIDNDDEDLIATDRTSLDWKHSKTSKLRVFLGEIVRAIGQDWRKRRKKEKDDEVKGESGVDIEDWKNKLPEKEREPVEVILNRLEDSELTNKEQAEVISALHSIIPEYPYYHWRHLHQDLHTACNDFYNEKKDYLSAAIEAVKVFEDKVQKQTGLHSIDGRELIEQAFGSKNSILLLTNNKTKAEQNLEDGLEQLACGTWTGFRNPVQHELRANLSPSIFNDKDALDLISLVSYLLRKVEQTKKRSKVVSSK
;
A
#
# COMPACT_ATOMS: atom_id res chain seq x y z
N MET A 1 -63.68 -26.71 35.48
CA MET A 1 -62.47 -25.91 35.78
C MET A 1 -61.89 -25.50 34.45
N SER A 2 -61.92 -24.20 34.11
CA SER A 2 -61.20 -23.68 32.94
C SER A 2 -59.70 -23.92 33.16
N GLU A 3 -59.03 -24.61 32.24
CA GLU A 3 -57.59 -24.86 32.30
C GLU A 3 -56.85 -23.54 32.55
N GLU A 4 -56.25 -23.41 33.74
CA GLU A 4 -55.40 -22.28 34.07
C GLU A 4 -54.13 -22.35 33.21
N LYS A 5 -54.06 -21.50 32.19
CA LYS A 5 -52.89 -21.36 31.32
C LYS A 5 -52.18 -20.05 31.63
N LEU A 6 -50.88 -20.14 31.86
CA LEU A 6 -50.00 -18.97 31.89
C LEU A 6 -49.96 -18.35 30.49
N LYS A 7 -50.17 -17.04 30.41
CA LYS A 7 -50.15 -16.26 29.16
C LYS A 7 -49.05 -15.22 29.23
N MET A 8 -48.23 -15.14 28.18
CA MET A 8 -47.29 -14.04 27.96
C MET A 8 -47.94 -13.04 26.98
N SER A 9 -47.92 -11.76 27.33
CA SER A 9 -48.40 -10.65 26.49
C SER A 9 -47.28 -9.63 26.27
N PHE A 10 -47.34 -8.92 25.16
CA PHE A 10 -46.37 -7.87 24.82
C PHE A 10 -47.01 -6.50 25.02
N GLU A 11 -46.32 -5.64 25.75
CA GLU A 11 -46.71 -4.25 25.93
C GLU A 11 -46.25 -3.40 24.72
N PRO A 12 -46.98 -2.33 24.34
CA PRO A 12 -46.55 -1.40 23.30
C PRO A 12 -45.16 -0.78 23.55
N THR A 13 -44.69 -0.78 24.80
CA THR A 13 -43.34 -0.34 25.19
C THR A 13 -42.21 -1.14 24.52
N VAL A 14 -42.49 -2.34 24.00
CA VAL A 14 -41.52 -3.11 23.19
C VAL A 14 -41.10 -2.32 21.95
N ILE A 15 -41.99 -1.52 21.36
CA ILE A 15 -41.68 -0.65 20.21
C ILE A 15 -40.70 0.48 20.62
N GLU A 16 -40.79 0.99 21.85
CA GLU A 16 -39.84 1.98 22.38
C GLU A 16 -38.42 1.42 22.43
N HIS A 17 -38.29 0.20 22.95
CA HIS A 17 -37.00 -0.45 23.10
C HIS A 17 -36.41 -0.85 21.75
N LEU A 18 -37.20 -1.44 20.85
CA LEU A 18 -36.74 -1.94 19.55
C LEU A 18 -36.66 -0.88 18.45
N GLY A 19 -37.36 0.25 18.58
CA GLY A 19 -37.29 1.39 17.67
C GLY A 19 -36.41 2.50 18.21
N VAL A 20 -36.90 3.22 19.22
CA VAL A 20 -36.29 4.47 19.72
C VAL A 20 -34.91 4.25 20.33
N LYS A 21 -34.76 3.23 21.18
CA LYS A 21 -33.50 2.99 21.92
C LYS A 21 -32.45 2.26 21.08
N MET A 22 -32.85 1.41 20.14
CA MET A 22 -31.93 0.70 19.24
C MET A 22 -31.38 1.60 18.14
N TYR A 23 -32.19 2.52 17.60
CA TYR A 23 -31.79 3.42 16.53
C TYR A 23 -31.60 4.86 17.04
N SER A 24 -30.63 5.05 17.95
CA SER A 24 -30.30 6.36 18.52
C SER A 24 -29.61 7.32 17.54
N HIS A 25 -29.15 6.80 16.39
CA HIS A 25 -28.44 7.56 15.37
C HIS A 25 -29.25 7.65 14.07
N THR A 26 -29.25 8.85 13.48
CA THR A 26 -30.07 9.18 12.31
C THR A 26 -29.68 8.37 11.06
N VAL A 27 -28.37 8.20 10.83
CA VAL A 27 -27.86 7.56 9.60
C VAL A 27 -28.26 6.07 9.53
N PRO A 28 -28.05 5.23 10.57
CA PRO A 28 -28.53 3.85 10.55
C PRO A 28 -30.05 3.72 10.31
N ALA A 29 -30.86 4.61 10.87
CA ALA A 29 -32.31 4.57 10.65
C ALA A 29 -32.69 4.95 9.21
N ILE A 30 -32.05 5.96 8.61
CA ILE A 30 -32.20 6.27 7.18
C ILE A 30 -31.74 5.07 6.32
N ALA A 31 -30.67 4.40 6.73
CA ALA A 31 -30.16 3.23 6.03
C ALA A 31 -31.17 2.09 5.98
N GLU A 32 -31.97 1.86 7.04
CA GLU A 32 -33.09 0.90 7.02
C GLU A 32 -34.19 1.24 5.99
N LEU A 33 -34.36 2.52 5.66
CA LEU A 33 -35.37 2.95 4.68
C LEU A 33 -34.86 2.84 3.25
N ILE A 34 -33.60 3.23 3.01
CA ILE A 34 -32.89 3.00 1.74
C ILE A 34 -32.87 1.51 1.40
N ALA A 35 -32.60 0.71 2.42
CA ALA A 35 -32.72 -0.73 2.41
C ALA A 35 -34.08 -1.22 1.88
N ASN A 36 -35.18 -0.76 2.48
CA ASN A 36 -36.52 -1.16 2.06
C ASN A 36 -36.83 -0.71 0.62
N ALA A 37 -36.34 0.46 0.20
CA ALA A 37 -36.43 0.91 -1.19
C ALA A 37 -35.73 -0.06 -2.16
N TYR A 38 -34.51 -0.50 -1.81
CA TYR A 38 -33.79 -1.51 -2.59
C TYR A 38 -34.55 -2.83 -2.69
N ASP A 39 -35.13 -3.30 -1.57
CA ASP A 39 -35.95 -4.52 -1.51
C ASP A 39 -37.31 -4.38 -2.22
N ALA A 40 -37.74 -3.14 -2.52
CA ALA A 40 -38.90 -2.79 -3.33
C ALA A 40 -38.54 -2.61 -4.82
N CYS A 41 -37.35 -3.07 -5.23
CA CYS A 41 -36.86 -3.00 -6.61
C CYS A 41 -36.69 -1.58 -7.15
N ALA A 42 -36.53 -0.57 -6.28
CA ALA A 42 -36.22 0.79 -6.71
C ALA A 42 -34.86 0.83 -7.44
N THR A 43 -34.74 1.75 -8.40
CA THR A 43 -33.46 2.14 -9.01
C THR A 43 -32.96 3.46 -8.43
N GLU A 44 -33.81 4.20 -7.74
CA GLU A 44 -33.45 5.46 -7.12
C GLU A 44 -34.18 5.66 -5.80
N VAL A 45 -33.44 6.17 -4.81
CA VAL A 45 -34.01 6.65 -3.56
C VAL A 45 -33.50 8.06 -3.28
N GLU A 46 -34.44 8.96 -2.99
CA GLU A 46 -34.18 10.33 -2.59
C GLU A 46 -34.34 10.48 -1.08
N VAL A 47 -33.29 10.95 -0.41
CA VAL A 47 -33.26 11.33 1.00
C VAL A 47 -33.17 12.84 1.09
N ARG A 48 -34.29 13.50 1.38
CA ARG A 48 -34.39 14.96 1.49
C ARG A 48 -34.45 15.35 2.95
N LEU A 49 -33.44 16.07 3.40
CA LEU A 49 -33.29 16.55 4.78
C LEU A 49 -33.72 18.03 4.86
N PHE A 50 -34.53 18.39 5.85
CA PHE A 50 -35.01 19.77 6.04
C PHE A 50 -34.73 20.25 7.46
N ASP A 51 -34.03 21.38 7.58
CA ASP A 51 -33.72 22.05 8.85
C ASP A 51 -34.59 23.29 9.11
N LYS A 52 -35.04 23.98 8.05
CA LYS A 52 -35.89 25.18 8.12
C LYS A 52 -36.77 25.32 6.85
N PRO A 53 -37.97 25.91 6.92
CA PRO A 53 -38.69 26.31 8.14
C PRO A 53 -39.32 25.12 8.89
N GLU A 54 -39.49 23.98 8.22
CA GLU A 54 -40.01 22.74 8.80
C GLU A 54 -38.88 21.74 9.00
N HIS A 55 -38.75 21.19 10.22
CA HIS A 55 -37.79 20.15 10.51
C HIS A 55 -38.40 18.77 10.19
N LYS A 56 -38.00 18.19 9.06
CA LYS A 56 -38.53 16.91 8.55
C LYS A 56 -37.51 16.15 7.73
N ILE A 57 -37.71 14.84 7.61
CA ILE A 57 -36.96 13.97 6.69
C ILE A 57 -37.97 13.35 5.73
N VAL A 58 -37.70 13.41 4.44
CA VAL A 58 -38.52 12.76 3.40
C VAL A 58 -37.66 11.74 2.68
N ILE A 59 -38.11 10.50 2.62
CA ILE A 59 -37.49 9.42 1.85
C ILE A 59 -38.47 9.02 0.76
N LYS A 60 -38.06 9.09 -0.50
CA LYS A 60 -38.88 8.73 -1.65
C LYS A 60 -38.14 7.71 -2.51
N ASP A 61 -38.79 6.60 -2.84
CA ASP A 61 -38.28 5.62 -3.79
C ASP A 61 -39.20 5.49 -5.00
N ASN A 62 -38.64 4.98 -6.11
CA ASN A 62 -39.36 4.63 -7.34
C ASN A 62 -39.57 3.11 -7.47
N GLY A 63 -39.73 2.41 -6.35
CA GLY A 63 -39.96 0.97 -6.33
C GLY A 63 -41.38 0.59 -6.75
N ILE A 64 -41.74 -0.66 -6.49
CA ILE A 64 -43.04 -1.24 -6.88
C ILE A 64 -44.24 -0.73 -6.05
N GLY A 65 -44.00 0.02 -4.97
CA GLY A 65 -45.01 0.44 -4.01
C GLY A 65 -45.69 -0.73 -3.29
N MET A 66 -46.84 -0.45 -2.66
CA MET A 66 -47.65 -1.45 -1.95
C MET A 66 -49.14 -1.21 -2.21
N SER A 67 -49.92 -2.27 -2.40
CA SER A 67 -51.38 -2.21 -2.36
C SER A 67 -51.91 -2.08 -0.93
N PHE A 68 -53.20 -1.74 -0.79
CA PHE A 68 -53.89 -1.73 0.50
C PHE A 68 -53.78 -3.05 1.27
N ASP A 69 -53.88 -4.18 0.56
CA ASP A 69 -53.79 -5.51 1.17
C ASP A 69 -52.36 -5.80 1.62
N GLU A 70 -51.36 -5.49 0.79
CA GLU A 70 -49.94 -5.62 1.16
C GLU A 70 -49.57 -4.75 2.38
N ILE A 71 -50.15 -3.55 2.51
CA ILE A 71 -49.93 -2.72 3.70
C ILE A 71 -50.41 -3.44 4.96
N ASN A 72 -51.60 -4.05 4.95
CA ASN A 72 -52.16 -4.75 6.11
C ASN A 72 -51.45 -6.09 6.37
N ASP A 73 -51.29 -6.89 5.34
CA ASP A 73 -50.79 -8.26 5.44
C ASP A 73 -49.28 -8.31 5.64
N PHE A 74 -48.55 -7.28 5.21
CA PHE A 74 -47.09 -7.27 5.21
C PHE A 74 -46.49 -6.10 5.99
N TYR A 75 -46.83 -4.85 5.64
CA TYR A 75 -46.15 -3.68 6.21
C TYR A 75 -46.49 -3.47 7.70
N LEU A 76 -47.76 -3.49 8.07
CA LEU A 76 -48.23 -3.22 9.45
C LEU A 76 -48.04 -4.41 10.41
N ARG A 77 -47.70 -5.61 9.93
CA ARG A 77 -47.39 -6.78 10.79
C ARG A 77 -45.95 -6.74 11.31
N ILE A 78 -45.76 -6.34 12.56
CA ILE A 78 -44.46 -6.30 13.23
C ILE A 78 -43.87 -7.72 13.41
N GLY A 79 -42.57 -7.88 13.18
CA GLY A 79 -41.85 -9.15 13.44
C GLY A 79 -41.97 -10.21 12.35
N ARG A 80 -42.56 -9.87 11.20
CA ARG A 80 -42.67 -10.75 10.03
C ARG A 80 -41.30 -11.01 9.38
N ASN A 81 -41.01 -12.27 9.04
CA ASN A 81 -39.84 -12.65 8.25
C ASN A 81 -40.21 -12.83 6.76
N ARG A 82 -39.82 -11.87 5.91
CA ARG A 82 -40.14 -11.88 4.48
C ARG A 82 -39.50 -13.07 3.74
N ARG A 83 -38.35 -13.57 4.20
CA ARG A 83 -37.63 -14.69 3.57
C ARG A 83 -38.31 -16.03 3.84
N GLU A 84 -38.71 -16.27 5.08
CA GLU A 84 -39.44 -17.49 5.47
C GLU A 84 -40.77 -17.62 4.71
N GLU A 85 -41.45 -16.49 4.50
CA GLU A 85 -42.70 -16.46 3.75
C GLU A 85 -42.52 -16.53 2.22
N LYS A 86 -41.27 -16.61 1.72
CA LYS A 86 -40.91 -16.75 0.30
C LYS A 86 -41.62 -15.74 -0.61
N GLN A 87 -41.83 -14.52 -0.12
CA GLN A 87 -42.46 -13.47 -0.92
C GLN A 87 -41.56 -13.15 -2.11
N ALA A 88 -42.10 -13.29 -3.33
CA ALA A 88 -41.36 -13.07 -4.56
C ALA A 88 -40.79 -11.64 -4.62
N SER A 89 -39.57 -11.52 -5.14
CA SER A 89 -38.94 -10.25 -5.50
C SER A 89 -39.12 -10.06 -7.01
N PRO A 90 -39.92 -9.07 -7.47
CA PRO A 90 -40.19 -8.89 -8.89
C PRO A 90 -38.94 -8.68 -9.76
N CYS A 91 -37.86 -8.16 -9.16
CA CYS A 91 -36.58 -7.90 -9.81
C CYS A 91 -35.50 -8.95 -9.52
N GLY A 92 -35.81 -10.05 -8.84
CA GLY A 92 -34.85 -11.11 -8.51
C GLY A 92 -33.82 -10.77 -7.42
N ARG A 93 -33.87 -9.56 -6.83
CA ARG A 93 -33.02 -9.18 -5.68
C ARG A 93 -33.37 -10.02 -4.45
N ILE A 94 -32.37 -10.51 -3.73
CA ILE A 94 -32.57 -11.22 -2.46
C ILE A 94 -33.05 -10.20 -1.42
N PRO A 95 -34.23 -10.39 -0.82
CA PRO A 95 -34.73 -9.48 0.21
C PRO A 95 -33.77 -9.51 1.39
N THR A 96 -33.12 -8.42 1.68
CA THR A 96 -32.14 -8.27 2.78
C THR A 96 -32.74 -8.35 4.21
N GLY A 97 -34.05 -8.14 4.38
CA GLY A 97 -34.70 -8.07 5.69
C GLY A 97 -35.07 -9.44 6.25
N LYS A 98 -34.43 -9.87 7.35
CA LYS A 98 -34.75 -11.11 8.10
C LYS A 98 -35.72 -10.93 9.29
N LYS A 99 -35.63 -9.80 10.02
CA LYS A 99 -36.26 -9.67 11.36
C LYS A 99 -37.62 -8.95 11.39
N GLY A 100 -38.00 -8.23 10.32
CA GLY A 100 -39.26 -7.48 10.29
C GLY A 100 -39.37 -6.29 11.25
N LEU A 101 -38.25 -5.89 11.89
CA LEU A 101 -38.18 -4.79 12.86
C LEU A 101 -37.70 -3.46 12.28
N GLY A 102 -37.09 -3.45 11.09
CA GLY A 102 -36.49 -2.25 10.49
C GLY A 102 -37.46 -1.07 10.31
N LYS A 103 -38.75 -1.33 10.12
CA LYS A 103 -39.81 -0.30 10.10
C LYS A 103 -39.95 0.46 11.42
N LEU A 104 -39.57 -0.13 12.55
CA LEU A 104 -39.60 0.57 13.84
C LEU A 104 -38.47 1.59 13.98
N ALA A 105 -37.44 1.54 13.14
CA ALA A 105 -36.36 2.54 13.11
C ALA A 105 -36.89 3.95 12.80
N LEU A 106 -38.03 4.05 12.11
CA LEU A 106 -38.75 5.30 11.84
C LEU A 106 -39.05 6.07 13.14
N PHE A 107 -39.43 5.37 14.20
CA PHE A 107 -39.75 5.98 15.49
C PHE A 107 -38.51 6.45 16.26
N GLY A 108 -37.31 5.99 15.90
CA GLY A 108 -36.06 6.58 16.39
C GLY A 108 -35.80 7.98 15.82
N LEU A 109 -36.35 8.27 14.64
CA LEU A 109 -36.16 9.52 13.93
C LEU A 109 -37.21 10.58 14.26
N GLY A 110 -38.49 10.20 14.35
CA GLY A 110 -39.59 11.12 14.65
C GLY A 110 -40.85 10.43 15.17
N ASN A 111 -41.75 11.22 15.77
CA ASN A 111 -42.95 10.69 16.40
C ASN A 111 -44.12 10.47 15.42
N LYS A 112 -44.14 11.22 14.31
CA LYS A 112 -45.23 11.19 13.33
C LYS A 112 -44.69 10.88 11.94
N ILE A 113 -45.13 9.75 11.40
CA ILE A 113 -44.64 9.21 10.13
C ILE A 113 -45.82 9.07 9.18
N GLU A 114 -45.81 9.83 8.10
CA GLU A 114 -46.78 9.69 7.00
C GLU A 114 -46.14 8.83 5.91
N ILE A 115 -46.85 7.79 5.48
CA ILE A 115 -46.44 6.91 4.37
C ILE A 115 -47.48 7.06 3.26
N SER A 116 -47.01 7.39 2.06
CA SER A 116 -47.79 7.46 0.83
C SER A 116 -47.18 6.53 -0.20
N THR A 117 -47.93 5.54 -0.67
CA THR A 117 -47.42 4.52 -1.60
C THR A 117 -48.38 4.34 -2.77
N ILE A 118 -47.82 4.07 -3.95
CA ILE A 118 -48.55 3.91 -5.21
C ILE A 118 -48.18 2.57 -5.82
N GLN A 119 -49.18 1.75 -6.10
CA GLN A 119 -49.04 0.52 -6.87
C GLN A 119 -50.18 0.44 -7.90
N GLY A 120 -49.81 0.31 -9.17
CA GLY A 120 -50.78 0.42 -10.26
C GLY A 120 -51.45 1.79 -10.27
N ASN A 121 -52.79 1.83 -10.27
CA ASN A 121 -53.57 3.08 -10.34
C ASN A 121 -54.15 3.51 -8.97
N GLU A 122 -53.58 3.01 -7.88
CA GLU A 122 -54.06 3.27 -6.54
C GLU A 122 -52.98 3.88 -5.66
N ARG A 123 -53.33 4.95 -4.94
CA ARG A 123 -52.52 5.54 -3.89
C ARG A 123 -53.17 5.29 -2.53
N VAL A 124 -52.36 4.80 -1.60
CA VAL A 124 -52.74 4.69 -0.19
C VAL A 124 -51.80 5.57 0.64
N THR A 125 -52.39 6.47 1.42
CA THR A 125 -51.66 7.32 2.38
C THR A 125 -52.14 7.02 3.78
N PHE A 126 -51.26 6.77 4.72
CA PHE A 126 -51.60 6.54 6.13
C PHE A 126 -50.56 7.14 7.07
N THR A 127 -50.98 7.47 8.28
CA THR A 127 -50.10 8.08 9.30
C THR A 127 -49.92 7.15 10.49
N LEU A 128 -48.67 6.91 10.86
CA LEU A 128 -48.30 6.24 12.10
C LEU A 128 -47.90 7.30 13.13
N ASP A 129 -48.65 7.35 14.24
CA ASP A 129 -48.39 8.25 15.37
C ASP A 129 -47.92 7.44 16.58
N TYR A 130 -46.69 7.71 17.04
CA TYR A 130 -46.09 7.01 18.16
C TYR A 130 -46.86 7.18 19.48
N ALA A 131 -47.39 8.37 19.72
CA ALA A 131 -48.16 8.65 20.94
C ALA A 131 -49.50 7.89 20.94
N GLU A 132 -50.12 7.71 19.77
CA GLU A 132 -51.33 6.88 19.62
C GLU A 132 -51.04 5.40 19.79
N ILE A 133 -49.97 4.89 19.16
CA ILE A 133 -49.52 3.50 19.32
C ILE A 133 -49.30 3.18 20.80
N ARG A 134 -48.65 4.08 21.56
CA ARG A 134 -48.42 3.91 22.99
C ARG A 134 -49.71 3.89 23.83
N ARG A 135 -50.73 4.63 23.41
CA ARG A 135 -52.05 4.66 24.08
C ARG A 135 -52.94 3.48 23.66
N SER A 136 -52.64 2.83 22.55
CA SER A 136 -53.42 1.70 22.05
C SER A 136 -53.34 0.50 23.01
N LYS A 137 -54.48 -0.17 23.20
CA LYS A 137 -54.57 -1.43 23.94
C LYS A 137 -54.94 -2.52 22.95
N GLY A 138 -53.96 -3.31 22.52
CA GLY A 138 -54.16 -4.35 21.51
C GLY A 138 -53.75 -3.90 20.11
N ILE A 139 -54.69 -3.85 19.18
CA ILE A 139 -54.42 -3.57 17.76
C ILE A 139 -54.47 -2.05 17.50
N TYR A 140 -53.39 -1.50 16.96
CA TYR A 140 -53.34 -0.12 16.47
C TYR A 140 -53.91 -0.04 15.04
N GLN A 141 -54.73 0.98 14.76
CA GLN A 141 -55.32 1.23 13.45
C GLN A 141 -55.00 2.66 13.02
N PRO A 142 -54.12 2.87 12.03
CA PRO A 142 -53.79 4.21 11.56
C PRO A 142 -54.92 4.82 10.74
N GLU A 143 -55.05 6.14 10.79
CA GLU A 143 -55.86 6.87 9.83
C GLU A 143 -55.25 6.72 8.43
N PHE A 144 -56.10 6.49 7.42
CA PHE A 144 -55.67 6.32 6.04
C PHE A 144 -56.63 6.98 5.05
N ARG A 145 -56.10 7.26 3.85
CA ARG A 145 -56.83 7.72 2.68
C ARG A 145 -56.43 6.87 1.49
N LYS A 146 -57.42 6.50 0.68
CA LYS A 146 -57.25 5.72 -0.55
C LYS A 146 -57.83 6.50 -1.72
N GLU A 147 -57.05 6.64 -2.78
CA GLU A 147 -57.39 7.45 -3.95
C GLU A 147 -56.96 6.76 -5.25
N SER A 148 -57.71 6.96 -6.33
CA SER A 148 -57.27 6.57 -7.66
C SER A 148 -56.29 7.60 -8.22
N VAL A 149 -55.22 7.14 -8.84
CA VAL A 149 -54.23 7.98 -9.54
C VAL A 149 -54.25 7.72 -11.03
N GLU A 150 -53.86 8.73 -11.80
CA GLU A 150 -53.68 8.58 -13.25
C GLU A 150 -52.59 7.54 -13.56
N SER A 151 -52.76 6.80 -14.66
CA SER A 151 -51.86 5.71 -15.05
C SER A 151 -50.46 6.15 -15.49
N ASN A 152 -50.22 7.46 -15.62
CA ASN A 152 -48.92 8.07 -15.90
C ASN A 152 -48.09 8.32 -14.64
N ILE A 153 -48.67 8.16 -13.43
CA ILE A 153 -47.96 8.34 -12.17
C ILE A 153 -47.20 7.04 -11.87
N GLU A 154 -45.88 7.15 -11.74
CA GLU A 154 -45.02 6.02 -11.42
C GLU A 154 -45.32 5.45 -10.02
N SER A 155 -45.13 4.13 -9.88
CA SER A 155 -45.18 3.45 -8.59
C SER A 155 -44.01 3.87 -7.69
N GLY A 156 -44.18 3.67 -6.39
CA GLY A 156 -43.15 4.00 -5.41
C GLY A 156 -43.71 4.30 -4.04
N THR A 157 -42.83 4.61 -3.10
CA THR A 157 -43.22 4.97 -1.73
C THR A 157 -42.54 6.26 -1.30
N THR A 158 -43.30 7.12 -0.62
CA THR A 158 -42.81 8.34 0.04
C THR A 158 -43.10 8.23 1.53
N ILE A 159 -42.06 8.36 2.34
CA ILE A 159 -42.12 8.37 3.80
C ILE A 159 -41.70 9.75 4.29
N THR A 160 -42.61 10.44 4.98
CA THR A 160 -42.38 11.76 5.56
C THR A 160 -42.36 11.64 7.08
N LEU A 161 -41.19 11.90 7.67
CA LEU A 161 -41.01 11.92 9.12
C LEU A 161 -41.06 13.35 9.64
N THR A 162 -41.93 13.60 10.62
CA THR A 162 -42.10 14.87 11.31
C THR A 162 -41.99 14.68 12.82
N GLU A 163 -41.95 15.77 13.57
CA GLU A 163 -41.71 15.75 15.03
C GLU A 163 -40.42 14.99 15.38
N LEU A 164 -39.34 15.37 14.70
CA LEU A 164 -38.07 14.67 14.82
C LEU A 164 -37.48 14.80 16.23
N THR A 165 -36.91 13.70 16.73
CA THR A 165 -36.35 13.61 18.08
C THR A 165 -35.06 14.44 18.22
N LYS A 166 -34.30 14.55 17.14
CA LYS A 166 -33.07 15.33 17.06
C LYS A 166 -33.40 16.77 16.71
N LYS A 167 -32.77 17.73 17.39
CA LYS A 167 -32.96 19.20 17.16
C LYS A 167 -31.76 19.87 16.47
N GLN A 168 -30.72 19.09 16.17
CA GLN A 168 -29.48 19.56 15.53
C GLN A 168 -29.61 19.40 14.02
N GLY A 169 -28.96 20.30 13.25
CA GLY A 169 -29.01 20.27 11.79
C GLY A 169 -28.31 19.07 11.16
N TYR A 170 -28.44 18.95 9.84
CA TYR A 170 -27.88 17.84 9.06
C TYR A 170 -26.59 18.27 8.32
N PRO A 171 -25.39 17.96 8.84
CA PRO A 171 -24.15 18.15 8.06
C PRO A 171 -24.14 17.18 6.88
N LEU A 172 -24.61 17.66 5.71
CA LEU A 172 -24.87 16.84 4.52
C LEU A 172 -23.67 15.96 4.13
N ASP A 173 -22.46 16.51 4.14
CA ASP A 173 -21.24 15.81 3.74
C ASP A 173 -20.94 14.61 4.63
N ASN A 174 -21.13 14.77 5.94
CA ASN A 174 -20.93 13.67 6.90
C ASN A 174 -22.00 12.58 6.72
N TYR A 175 -23.24 12.95 6.39
CA TYR A 175 -24.31 11.97 6.13
C TYR A 175 -24.02 11.19 4.85
N VAL A 176 -23.58 11.87 3.80
CA VAL A 176 -23.19 11.24 2.53
C VAL A 176 -22.01 10.31 2.72
N GLU A 177 -20.95 10.77 3.41
CA GLU A 177 -19.76 9.96 3.73
C GLU A 177 -20.10 8.73 4.60
N HIS A 178 -21.04 8.86 5.54
CA HIS A 178 -21.44 7.72 6.37
C HIS A 178 -22.35 6.75 5.62
N LEU A 179 -23.34 7.25 4.87
CA LEU A 179 -24.26 6.40 4.09
C LEU A 179 -23.52 5.61 3.01
N SER A 180 -22.54 6.20 2.34
CA SER A 180 -21.74 5.51 1.30
C SER A 180 -20.95 4.31 1.82
N ARG A 181 -20.73 4.22 3.13
CA ARG A 181 -20.03 3.10 3.77
C ARG A 181 -20.95 1.97 4.20
N LEU A 182 -22.25 2.23 4.29
CA LEU A 182 -23.22 1.24 4.76
C LEU A 182 -23.73 0.33 3.64
N PHE A 183 -23.43 0.67 2.38
CA PHE A 183 -23.98 -0.01 1.22
C PHE A 183 -22.91 -0.39 0.19
N ASP A 184 -23.13 -1.54 -0.44
CA ASP A 184 -22.38 -2.04 -1.58
C ASP A 184 -23.32 -2.71 -2.58
N PHE A 185 -24.35 -1.97 -3.01
CA PHE A 185 -25.38 -2.58 -3.83
C PHE A 185 -24.79 -3.10 -5.15
N PRO A 186 -24.95 -4.40 -5.48
CA PRO A 186 -24.38 -4.99 -6.69
C PRO A 186 -25.04 -4.46 -7.97
N ALA A 187 -26.18 -3.78 -7.84
CA ALA A 187 -26.93 -3.24 -8.96
C ALA A 187 -26.35 -1.86 -9.34
N GLN A 188 -25.66 -1.79 -10.49
CA GLN A 188 -25.06 -0.55 -11.01
C GLN A 188 -26.07 0.59 -11.24
N ASP A 189 -27.37 0.28 -11.23
CA ASP A 189 -28.46 1.21 -11.46
C ASP A 189 -29.05 1.82 -10.17
N PHE A 190 -28.76 1.28 -8.98
CA PHE A 190 -29.31 1.80 -7.73
C PHE A 190 -28.55 3.04 -7.23
N LYS A 191 -29.24 4.17 -7.15
CA LYS A 191 -28.66 5.46 -6.72
C LYS A 191 -29.36 6.00 -5.48
N ILE A 192 -28.56 6.51 -4.54
CA ILE A 192 -29.07 7.25 -3.39
C ILE A 192 -28.76 8.72 -3.62
N LYS A 193 -29.80 9.56 -3.64
CA LYS A 193 -29.69 11.02 -3.77
C LYS A 193 -29.94 11.65 -2.40
N VAL A 194 -29.00 12.41 -1.86
CA VAL A 194 -29.14 13.08 -0.57
C VAL A 194 -29.08 14.59 -0.75
N SER A 195 -30.09 15.32 -0.27
CA SER A 195 -30.14 16.79 -0.35
C SER A 195 -30.51 17.43 0.98
N LEU A 196 -30.12 18.70 1.16
CA LEU A 196 -30.42 19.50 2.33
C LEU A 196 -31.16 20.78 1.93
N ASN A 197 -32.34 21.01 2.50
CA ASN A 197 -33.15 22.22 2.28
C ASN A 197 -33.40 22.50 0.78
N GLY A 198 -33.56 21.46 -0.04
CA GLY A 198 -33.77 21.59 -1.48
C GLY A 198 -32.52 21.94 -2.30
N SER A 199 -31.31 21.81 -1.72
CA SER A 199 -30.06 21.90 -2.47
C SER A 199 -29.99 20.87 -3.60
N GLU A 200 -29.07 21.08 -4.54
CA GLU A 200 -28.65 20.03 -5.49
C GLU A 200 -28.29 18.74 -4.72
N PRO A 201 -28.79 17.57 -5.15
CA PRO A 201 -28.56 16.33 -4.45
C PRO A 201 -27.13 15.82 -4.67
N LYS A 202 -26.51 15.32 -3.60
CA LYS A 202 -25.30 14.51 -3.69
C LYS A 202 -25.68 13.06 -4.00
N ILE A 203 -24.99 12.45 -4.95
CA ILE A 203 -25.24 11.09 -5.40
C ILE A 203 -24.27 10.14 -4.71
N ILE A 204 -24.81 9.05 -4.15
CA ILE A 204 -24.05 7.91 -3.65
C ILE A 204 -24.35 6.73 -4.58
N ASP A 205 -23.31 6.21 -5.20
CA ASP A 205 -23.31 4.98 -5.97
C ASP A 205 -22.39 3.93 -5.32
N GLY A 206 -22.26 2.75 -5.94
CA GLY A 206 -21.41 1.68 -5.43
C GLY A 206 -19.91 1.99 -5.44
N ASN A 207 -19.48 3.02 -6.18
CA ASN A 207 -18.06 3.36 -6.34
C ASN A 207 -17.60 4.47 -5.40
N LEU A 208 -18.51 5.33 -4.91
CA LEU A 208 -18.17 6.50 -4.10
C LEU A 208 -17.25 6.18 -2.91
N LYS A 209 -17.36 5.01 -2.29
CA LYS A 209 -16.48 4.61 -1.17
C LYS A 209 -15.00 4.46 -1.59
N TYR A 210 -14.73 4.05 -2.82
CA TYR A 210 -13.39 3.95 -3.38
C TYR A 210 -12.86 5.34 -3.74
N ASP A 211 -13.71 6.21 -4.29
CA ASP A 211 -13.33 7.59 -4.65
C ASP A 211 -12.94 8.45 -3.43
N LEU A 212 -13.41 8.07 -2.24
CA LEU A 212 -13.04 8.70 -0.97
C LEU A 212 -11.63 8.33 -0.48
N VAL A 213 -10.93 7.40 -1.14
CA VAL A 213 -9.61 6.90 -0.75
C VAL A 213 -8.66 6.94 -1.94
N THR A 214 -7.51 7.61 -1.78
CA THR A 214 -6.44 7.58 -2.79
C THR A 214 -5.52 6.39 -2.53
N PRO A 215 -5.52 5.34 -3.38
CA PRO A 215 -4.74 4.14 -3.16
C PRO A 215 -3.23 4.39 -3.36
N GLN A 216 -2.41 3.87 -2.46
CA GLN A 216 -0.98 3.62 -2.70
C GLN A 216 -0.79 2.24 -3.33
N PHE A 217 -1.39 1.22 -2.71
CA PHE A 217 -1.37 -0.15 -3.22
C PHE A 217 -2.75 -0.78 -3.10
N GLU A 218 -3.06 -1.65 -4.04
CA GLU A 218 -4.30 -2.40 -4.08
C GLU A 218 -4.04 -3.90 -4.21
N TRP A 219 -4.95 -4.69 -3.64
CA TRP A 219 -5.02 -6.14 -3.81
C TRP A 219 -6.46 -6.54 -4.09
N GLU A 220 -6.70 -7.05 -5.30
CA GLU A 220 -7.96 -7.72 -5.64
C GLU A 220 -8.02 -9.07 -4.93
N TYR A 221 -9.12 -9.37 -4.25
CA TYR A 221 -9.26 -10.58 -3.45
C TYR A 221 -9.03 -11.85 -4.28
N GLN A 222 -9.52 -11.84 -5.53
CA GLN A 222 -9.45 -12.98 -6.45
C GLN A 222 -8.01 -13.32 -6.86
N ASP A 223 -7.11 -12.34 -6.85
CA ASP A 223 -5.73 -12.52 -7.26
C ASP A 223 -4.80 -12.88 -6.09
N LEU A 224 -5.28 -12.78 -4.85
CA LEU A 224 -4.46 -12.99 -3.64
C LEU A 224 -3.80 -14.36 -3.59
N ALA A 225 -4.54 -15.42 -3.93
CA ALA A 225 -4.04 -16.80 -3.88
C ALA A 225 -2.88 -17.02 -4.87
N THR A 226 -2.89 -16.30 -6.00
CA THR A 226 -1.86 -16.38 -7.05
C THR A 226 -0.68 -15.47 -6.74
N ASN A 227 -0.94 -14.24 -6.29
CA ASN A 227 0.07 -13.22 -6.08
C ASN A 227 0.83 -13.38 -4.75
N ILE A 228 0.22 -13.99 -3.74
CA ILE A 228 0.81 -14.20 -2.43
C ILE A 228 0.86 -15.69 -2.14
N SER A 229 2.00 -16.32 -2.41
CA SER A 229 2.20 -17.78 -2.30
C SER A 229 1.79 -18.36 -0.94
N SER A 230 1.96 -17.62 0.15
CA SER A 230 1.55 -18.05 1.51
C SER A 230 0.03 -18.25 1.68
N LEU A 231 -0.79 -17.67 0.80
CA LEU A 231 -2.26 -17.74 0.88
C LEU A 231 -2.85 -18.89 0.05
N SER A 232 -2.13 -19.45 -0.93
CA SER A 232 -2.66 -20.49 -1.82
C SER A 232 -3.30 -21.65 -1.05
N SER A 233 -2.57 -22.25 -0.08
CA SER A 233 -3.11 -23.33 0.76
C SER A 233 -4.29 -22.92 1.65
N LYS A 234 -4.39 -21.65 2.06
CA LYS A 234 -5.48 -21.15 2.89
C LYS A 234 -6.78 -21.04 2.10
N PHE A 235 -6.68 -20.61 0.83
CA PHE A 235 -7.83 -20.54 -0.08
C PHE A 235 -8.38 -21.93 -0.42
N GLU A 236 -7.52 -22.94 -0.56
CA GLU A 236 -7.93 -24.33 -0.77
C GLU A 236 -8.64 -24.94 0.45
N GLN A 237 -8.22 -24.58 1.65
CA GLN A 237 -8.77 -25.12 2.91
C GLN A 237 -10.10 -24.49 3.31
N TYR A 238 -10.35 -23.24 2.90
CA TYR A 238 -11.56 -22.51 3.30
C TYR A 238 -12.69 -22.70 2.27
N GLU A 239 -13.75 -23.41 2.69
CA GLU A 239 -14.86 -23.86 1.83
C GLU A 239 -15.62 -22.74 1.11
N TYR A 240 -15.63 -21.51 1.65
CA TYR A 240 -16.30 -20.35 1.06
C TYR A 240 -15.36 -19.37 0.37
N SER A 241 -14.08 -19.72 0.18
CA SER A 241 -13.07 -18.81 -0.38
C SER A 241 -13.47 -18.28 -1.77
N GLY A 242 -14.10 -19.10 -2.61
CA GLY A 242 -14.58 -18.72 -3.93
C GLY A 242 -15.86 -17.87 -3.95
N LEU A 243 -16.50 -17.63 -2.80
CA LEU A 243 -17.72 -16.83 -2.67
C LEU A 243 -17.48 -15.42 -2.14
N ILE A 244 -16.20 -15.06 -1.90
CA ILE A 244 -15.81 -13.74 -1.42
C ILE A 244 -15.33 -12.92 -2.62
N GLN A 245 -15.69 -11.64 -2.63
CA GLN A 245 -15.27 -10.69 -3.66
C GLN A 245 -14.94 -9.35 -3.03
N GLY A 246 -14.08 -8.57 -3.67
CA GLY A 246 -13.75 -7.22 -3.24
C GLY A 246 -12.24 -6.99 -3.23
N LYS A 247 -11.81 -5.92 -2.55
CA LYS A 247 -10.41 -5.53 -2.57
C LYS A 247 -9.93 -4.87 -1.29
N PHE A 248 -8.61 -4.88 -1.13
CA PHE A 248 -7.88 -4.26 -0.04
C PHE A 248 -7.08 -3.09 -0.59
N ILE A 249 -7.02 -2.00 0.17
CA ILE A 249 -6.33 -0.78 -0.22
C ILE A 249 -5.48 -0.30 0.94
N THR A 250 -4.24 0.10 0.64
CA THR A 250 -3.44 0.90 1.56
C THR A 250 -3.21 2.29 1.01
N THR A 251 -3.09 3.29 1.87
CA THR A 251 -2.81 4.69 1.52
C THR A 251 -1.41 5.12 1.91
N GLU A 252 -0.90 6.20 1.32
CA GLU A 252 0.42 6.76 1.70
C GLU A 252 0.42 7.33 3.12
N LYS A 253 -0.68 7.99 3.49
CA LYS A 253 -0.92 8.64 4.79
C LYS A 253 -1.92 7.84 5.63
N PRO A 254 -1.81 7.87 6.98
CA PRO A 254 -2.76 7.16 7.84
C PRO A 254 -4.22 7.54 7.58
N LEU A 255 -5.10 6.54 7.58
CA LEU A 255 -6.53 6.71 7.43
C LEU A 255 -7.17 7.30 8.70
N LYS A 256 -8.35 7.90 8.56
CA LYS A 256 -9.20 8.25 9.71
C LYS A 256 -9.66 6.97 10.43
N ASN A 257 -9.82 7.01 11.75
CA ASN A 257 -10.14 5.81 12.55
C ASN A 257 -11.40 5.04 12.09
N ASN A 258 -12.40 5.72 11.53
CA ASN A 258 -13.63 5.12 11.03
C ASN A 258 -13.52 4.46 9.64
N MET A 259 -12.33 4.48 9.02
CA MET A 259 -12.03 3.82 7.74
C MET A 259 -10.98 2.72 7.86
N LYS A 260 -10.35 2.58 9.04
CA LYS A 260 -9.30 1.60 9.29
C LYS A 260 -9.88 0.21 9.42
N GLY A 261 -9.38 -0.74 8.65
CA GLY A 261 -9.83 -2.13 8.65
C GLY A 261 -10.75 -2.46 7.48
N ILE A 262 -11.24 -3.69 7.50
CA ILE A 262 -11.96 -4.28 6.38
C ILE A 262 -13.44 -4.36 6.72
N THR A 263 -14.25 -3.75 5.86
CA THR A 263 -15.72 -3.75 5.99
C THR A 263 -16.28 -4.97 5.28
N LEU A 264 -17.25 -5.65 5.90
CA LEU A 264 -17.94 -6.78 5.28
C LEU A 264 -19.35 -6.38 4.85
N PHE A 265 -19.71 -6.77 3.64
CA PHE A 265 -21.04 -6.60 3.07
C PHE A 265 -21.69 -7.95 2.78
N ALA A 266 -23.00 -8.02 2.88
CA ALA A 266 -23.80 -9.12 2.35
C ALA A 266 -25.07 -8.55 1.71
N ASN A 267 -25.40 -9.03 0.51
CA ASN A 267 -26.58 -8.60 -0.26
C ASN A 267 -26.68 -7.07 -0.39
N GLY A 268 -25.51 -6.42 -0.57
CA GLY A 268 -25.37 -4.99 -0.75
C GLY A 268 -25.44 -4.12 0.51
N ARG A 269 -25.37 -4.71 1.71
CA ARG A 269 -25.40 -3.97 2.98
C ARG A 269 -24.29 -4.37 3.91
N MET A 270 -23.82 -3.41 4.70
CA MET A 270 -22.79 -3.65 5.69
C MET A 270 -23.33 -4.61 6.76
N VAL A 271 -22.55 -5.65 7.04
CA VAL A 271 -22.82 -6.65 8.08
C VAL A 271 -21.74 -6.68 9.16
N ASN A 272 -20.57 -6.11 8.88
CA ASN A 272 -19.52 -5.88 9.87
C ASN A 272 -18.84 -4.54 9.59
N MET A 273 -18.68 -3.72 10.63
CA MET A 273 -17.86 -2.52 10.57
C MET A 273 -16.39 -2.85 10.26
N PRO A 274 -15.59 -1.86 9.81
CA PRO A 274 -14.16 -2.04 9.60
C PRO A 274 -13.46 -2.71 10.79
N GLU A 275 -12.86 -3.87 10.56
CA GLU A 275 -12.08 -4.63 11.55
C GLU A 275 -10.89 -5.32 10.85
N PHE A 276 -9.84 -5.66 11.59
CA PHE A 276 -8.68 -6.36 11.05
C PHE A 276 -8.72 -7.88 11.22
N PHE A 277 -9.70 -8.39 11.97
CA PHE A 277 -9.92 -9.83 12.22
C PHE A 277 -8.70 -10.55 12.83
N THR A 278 -7.89 -9.83 13.60
CA THR A 278 -6.65 -10.33 14.22
C THR A 278 -6.53 -9.83 15.65
N ASP A 279 -5.87 -10.60 16.51
CA ASP A 279 -5.73 -10.28 17.94
C ASP A 279 -4.63 -9.24 18.25
N SER A 280 -3.79 -8.90 17.26
CA SER A 280 -2.68 -7.96 17.43
C SER A 280 -2.63 -6.91 16.32
N GLU A 281 -2.80 -5.63 16.72
CA GLU A 281 -2.80 -4.46 15.84
C GLU A 281 -1.58 -3.54 16.05
N SER A 282 -0.49 -4.05 16.62
CA SER A 282 0.67 -3.23 17.02
C SER A 282 1.51 -2.69 15.86
N SER A 283 1.23 -3.10 14.62
CA SER A 283 1.99 -2.68 13.44
C SER A 283 1.46 -1.37 12.85
N HIS A 284 2.37 -0.49 12.41
CA HIS A 284 2.00 0.73 11.68
C HIS A 284 1.13 0.47 10.45
N PHE A 285 1.28 -0.70 9.80
CA PHE A 285 0.49 -1.13 8.64
C PHE A 285 -1.03 -0.94 8.83
N TYR A 286 -1.57 -1.27 9.99
CA TYR A 286 -3.01 -1.20 10.27
C TYR A 286 -3.55 0.25 10.20
N SER A 287 -2.70 1.25 10.38
CA SER A 287 -3.12 2.65 10.23
C SER A 287 -3.39 3.07 8.78
N TYR A 288 -2.92 2.29 7.81
CA TYR A 288 -3.01 2.61 6.37
C TYR A 288 -3.99 1.70 5.62
N LEU A 289 -4.41 0.58 6.21
CA LEU A 289 -5.22 -0.42 5.54
C LEU A 289 -6.72 -0.12 5.65
N THR A 290 -7.41 -0.17 4.52
CA THR A 290 -8.86 -0.29 4.40
C THR A 290 -9.23 -1.35 3.38
N GLY A 291 -10.49 -1.73 3.32
CA GLY A 291 -10.98 -2.65 2.30
C GLY A 291 -12.45 -2.97 2.47
N TRP A 292 -13.01 -3.56 1.43
CA TRP A 292 -14.42 -3.90 1.35
C TRP A 292 -14.56 -5.26 0.71
N LEU A 293 -15.24 -6.17 1.41
CA LEU A 293 -15.47 -7.54 0.95
C LEU A 293 -16.95 -7.89 0.98
N ASN A 294 -17.44 -8.48 -0.09
CA ASN A 294 -18.76 -9.10 -0.19
C ASN A 294 -18.67 -10.55 0.28
N VAL A 295 -19.55 -10.92 1.21
CA VAL A 295 -19.63 -12.23 1.88
C VAL A 295 -21.08 -12.73 1.92
N ASP A 296 -21.79 -12.63 0.80
CA ASP A 296 -23.24 -12.91 0.69
C ASP A 296 -23.66 -14.27 1.28
N PHE A 297 -22.78 -15.27 1.21
CA PHE A 297 -22.99 -16.60 1.78
C PHE A 297 -23.26 -16.59 3.30
N ILE A 298 -22.86 -15.55 4.04
CA ILE A 298 -23.17 -15.41 5.47
C ILE A 298 -24.65 -15.13 5.70
N ASP A 299 -25.30 -14.44 4.76
CA ASP A 299 -26.69 -14.04 4.90
C ASP A 299 -27.65 -14.94 4.12
N ASN A 300 -27.17 -15.73 3.17
CA ASN A 300 -28.03 -16.56 2.31
C ASN A 300 -28.60 -17.83 2.96
N ASP A 301 -28.07 -18.25 4.12
CA ASP A 301 -28.59 -19.40 4.87
C ASP A 301 -29.72 -19.00 5.83
N ASP A 302 -30.44 -20.00 6.36
CA ASP A 302 -31.55 -19.83 7.31
C ASP A 302 -31.10 -19.32 8.68
N GLU A 303 -29.80 -19.44 9.00
CA GLU A 303 -29.24 -18.94 10.25
C GLU A 303 -29.05 -17.41 10.22
N ASP A 304 -29.40 -16.76 11.33
CA ASP A 304 -29.22 -15.33 11.51
C ASP A 304 -27.89 -15.05 12.22
N LEU A 305 -26.86 -14.78 11.42
CA LEU A 305 -25.49 -14.59 11.87
C LEU A 305 -25.11 -13.12 12.06
N ILE A 306 -26.06 -12.19 11.85
CA ILE A 306 -25.83 -10.75 11.87
C ILE A 306 -26.47 -10.16 13.13
N ALA A 307 -25.68 -9.40 13.90
CA ALA A 307 -26.18 -8.70 15.08
C ALA A 307 -27.38 -7.80 14.72
N THR A 308 -28.30 -7.60 15.67
CA THR A 308 -29.54 -6.86 15.40
C THR A 308 -29.30 -5.39 15.03
N ASP A 309 -28.21 -4.80 15.51
CA ASP A 309 -27.75 -3.45 15.14
C ASP A 309 -26.98 -3.41 13.80
N ARG A 310 -26.73 -4.59 13.20
CA ARG A 310 -26.03 -4.80 11.92
C ARG A 310 -24.62 -4.23 11.85
N THR A 311 -23.97 -4.11 13.01
CA THR A 311 -22.58 -3.60 13.08
C THR A 311 -21.55 -4.72 13.12
N SER A 312 -21.96 -5.95 13.43
CA SER A 312 -21.07 -7.09 13.59
C SER A 312 -21.75 -8.42 13.25
N LEU A 313 -20.93 -9.41 12.89
CA LEU A 313 -21.34 -10.81 12.81
C LEU A 313 -21.24 -11.48 14.20
N ASP A 314 -22.06 -12.51 14.44
CA ASP A 314 -21.89 -13.38 15.61
C ASP A 314 -20.65 -14.25 15.42
N TRP A 315 -19.49 -13.75 15.87
CA TRP A 315 -18.20 -14.41 15.75
C TRP A 315 -18.04 -15.70 16.57
N LYS A 316 -19.03 -16.05 17.42
CA LYS A 316 -19.03 -17.32 18.15
C LYS A 316 -19.53 -18.48 17.29
N HIS A 317 -20.24 -18.18 16.21
CA HIS A 317 -20.74 -19.21 15.31
C HIS A 317 -19.59 -19.88 14.54
N SER A 318 -19.73 -21.18 14.24
CA SER A 318 -18.67 -21.96 13.59
C SER A 318 -18.29 -21.39 12.23
N LYS A 319 -19.28 -20.95 11.43
CA LYS A 319 -19.11 -20.39 10.08
C LYS A 319 -18.36 -19.06 10.10
N THR A 320 -18.79 -18.12 10.93
CA THR A 320 -18.19 -16.78 11.07
C THR A 320 -16.82 -16.85 11.75
N SER A 321 -16.63 -17.77 12.71
CA SER A 321 -15.33 -18.00 13.34
C SER A 321 -14.27 -18.44 12.32
N LYS A 322 -14.60 -19.41 11.44
CA LYS A 322 -13.71 -19.79 10.33
C LYS A 322 -13.42 -18.63 9.38
N LEU A 323 -14.44 -17.84 9.03
CA LEU A 323 -14.27 -16.62 8.21
C LEU A 323 -13.29 -15.64 8.86
N ARG A 324 -13.46 -15.36 10.16
CA ARG A 324 -12.59 -14.43 10.92
C ARG A 324 -11.13 -14.87 10.87
N VAL A 325 -10.88 -16.15 11.11
CA VAL A 325 -9.52 -16.72 11.04
C VAL A 325 -8.95 -16.57 9.64
N PHE A 326 -9.73 -16.92 8.61
CA PHE A 326 -9.30 -16.82 7.21
C PHE A 326 -8.97 -15.38 6.79
N LEU A 327 -9.83 -14.41 7.13
CA LEU A 327 -9.59 -13.00 6.84
C LEU A 327 -8.37 -12.45 7.61
N GLY A 328 -8.17 -12.87 8.86
CA GLY A 328 -7.00 -12.51 9.65
C GLY A 328 -5.69 -12.97 9.01
N GLU A 329 -5.65 -14.16 8.41
CA GLU A 329 -4.49 -14.66 7.66
C GLU A 329 -4.23 -13.82 6.41
N ILE A 330 -5.28 -13.42 5.67
CA ILE A 330 -5.16 -12.53 4.51
C ILE A 330 -4.57 -11.18 4.92
N VAL A 331 -5.13 -10.54 5.96
CA VAL A 331 -4.67 -9.23 6.44
C VAL A 331 -3.19 -9.28 6.86
N ARG A 332 -2.76 -10.35 7.54
CA ARG A 332 -1.34 -10.56 7.90
C ARG A 332 -0.45 -10.69 6.68
N ALA A 333 -0.88 -11.45 5.67
CA ALA A 333 -0.12 -11.66 4.44
C ALA A 333 0.00 -10.36 3.63
N ILE A 334 -1.08 -9.59 3.51
CA ILE A 334 -1.05 -8.25 2.89
C ILE A 334 -0.10 -7.33 3.64
N GLY A 335 -0.10 -7.34 4.98
CA GLY A 335 0.83 -6.54 5.78
C GLY A 335 2.31 -6.91 5.58
N GLN A 336 2.62 -8.17 5.23
CA GLN A 336 3.97 -8.56 4.84
C GLN A 336 4.33 -8.10 3.43
N ASP A 337 3.40 -8.26 2.48
CA ASP A 337 3.60 -7.83 1.09
C ASP A 337 3.74 -6.30 0.98
N TRP A 338 2.89 -5.55 1.67
CA TRP A 338 2.95 -4.08 1.76
C TRP A 338 4.31 -3.58 2.25
N ARG A 339 4.89 -4.20 3.29
CA ARG A 339 6.23 -3.84 3.80
C ARG A 339 7.30 -4.03 2.73
N LYS A 340 7.24 -5.13 1.98
CA LYS A 340 8.19 -5.41 0.88
C LYS A 340 8.05 -4.40 -0.24
N ARG A 341 6.81 -4.12 -0.68
CA ARG A 341 6.53 -3.14 -1.73
C ARG A 341 6.97 -1.73 -1.35
N ARG A 342 6.64 -1.28 -0.14
CA ARG A 342 6.99 0.06 0.35
C ARG A 342 8.50 0.22 0.55
N LYS A 343 9.20 -0.84 1.01
CA LYS A 343 10.68 -0.84 1.05
C LYS A 343 11.26 -0.68 -0.35
N LYS A 344 10.76 -1.47 -1.33
CA LYS A 344 11.22 -1.37 -2.71
C LYS A 344 10.99 0.00 -3.34
N GLU A 345 9.80 0.60 -3.19
CA GLU A 345 9.54 1.97 -3.69
C GLU A 345 10.48 2.99 -3.08
N LYS A 346 10.74 2.88 -1.76
CA LYS A 346 11.69 3.74 -1.07
C LYS A 346 13.11 3.58 -1.61
N ASP A 347 13.56 2.34 -1.80
CA ASP A 347 14.90 2.03 -2.34
C ASP A 347 15.04 2.54 -3.78
N ASP A 348 14.01 2.39 -4.61
CA ASP A 348 13.97 2.87 -6.00
C ASP A 348 14.00 4.41 -6.08
N GLU A 349 13.28 5.11 -5.18
CA GLU A 349 13.30 6.57 -5.07
C GLU A 349 14.67 7.09 -4.63
N VAL A 350 15.23 6.50 -3.57
CA VAL A 350 16.57 6.83 -3.06
C VAL A 350 17.63 6.57 -4.12
N LYS A 351 17.54 5.48 -4.88
CA LYS A 351 18.43 5.19 -6.01
C LYS A 351 18.29 6.23 -7.12
N GLY A 352 17.07 6.64 -7.44
CA GLY A 352 16.81 7.68 -8.44
C GLY A 352 17.41 9.04 -8.07
N GLU A 353 17.36 9.42 -6.79
CA GLU A 353 17.88 10.70 -6.30
C GLU A 353 19.39 10.68 -6.00
N SER A 354 19.92 9.60 -5.42
CA SER A 354 21.35 9.48 -5.08
C SER A 354 22.21 9.04 -6.27
N GLY A 355 21.61 8.36 -7.26
CA GLY A 355 22.32 7.69 -8.35
C GLY A 355 23.02 6.39 -7.94
N VAL A 356 22.84 5.93 -6.69
CA VAL A 356 23.55 4.77 -6.13
C VAL A 356 22.58 3.59 -5.99
N ASP A 357 22.95 2.46 -6.59
CA ASP A 357 22.29 1.19 -6.30
C ASP A 357 22.88 0.59 -5.03
N ILE A 358 22.14 0.69 -3.92
CA ILE A 358 22.64 0.32 -2.59
C ILE A 358 23.05 -1.16 -2.52
N GLU A 359 22.29 -2.05 -3.16
CA GLU A 359 22.58 -3.49 -3.11
C GLU A 359 23.78 -3.86 -3.98
N ASP A 360 23.88 -3.31 -5.19
CA ASP A 360 25.08 -3.48 -6.03
C ASP A 360 26.33 -2.90 -5.34
N TRP A 361 26.20 -1.71 -4.77
CA TRP A 361 27.27 -1.04 -4.03
C TRP A 361 27.76 -1.89 -2.85
N LYS A 362 26.85 -2.34 -1.97
CA LYS A 362 27.18 -3.21 -0.83
C LYS A 362 27.90 -4.49 -1.25
N ASN A 363 27.47 -5.10 -2.35
CA ASN A 363 28.07 -6.33 -2.87
C ASN A 363 29.53 -6.12 -3.34
N LYS A 364 29.88 -4.90 -3.76
CA LYS A 364 31.23 -4.51 -4.19
C LYS A 364 32.11 -3.97 -3.06
N LEU A 365 31.57 -3.79 -1.86
CA LEU A 365 32.37 -3.45 -0.67
C LEU A 365 33.11 -4.69 -0.13
N PRO A 366 34.33 -4.55 0.41
CA PRO A 366 34.97 -5.61 1.18
C PRO A 366 34.23 -5.82 2.51
N GLU A 367 34.33 -7.04 3.06
CA GLU A 367 33.56 -7.47 4.23
C GLU A 367 33.72 -6.52 5.44
N LYS A 368 34.95 -6.03 5.66
CA LYS A 368 35.30 -5.16 6.79
C LYS A 368 34.63 -3.78 6.72
N GLU A 369 34.45 -3.24 5.52
CA GLU A 369 33.81 -1.94 5.29
C GLU A 369 32.29 -2.09 5.11
N ARG A 370 31.83 -3.24 4.60
CA ARG A 370 30.40 -3.52 4.41
C ARG A 370 29.63 -3.49 5.72
N GLU A 371 30.14 -4.13 6.77
CA GLU A 371 29.46 -4.19 8.09
C GLU A 371 29.14 -2.79 8.66
N PRO A 372 30.11 -1.85 8.81
CA PRO A 372 29.80 -0.48 9.26
C PRO A 372 28.83 0.26 8.35
N VAL A 373 28.93 0.10 7.02
CA VAL A 373 28.05 0.76 6.05
C VAL A 373 26.61 0.25 6.21
N GLU A 374 26.42 -1.06 6.37
CA GLU A 374 25.10 -1.66 6.61
C GLU A 374 24.45 -1.13 7.90
N VAL A 375 25.23 -0.95 8.97
CA VAL A 375 24.71 -0.36 10.22
C VAL A 375 24.22 1.07 9.99
N ILE A 376 24.94 1.88 9.21
CA ILE A 376 24.54 3.25 8.89
C ILE A 376 23.27 3.25 8.03
N LEU A 377 23.23 2.43 6.98
CA LEU A 377 22.07 2.31 6.09
C LEU A 377 20.82 1.86 6.83
N ASN A 378 20.92 0.85 7.69
CA ASN A 378 19.79 0.39 8.51
C ASN A 378 19.27 1.50 9.46
N ARG A 379 20.17 2.29 10.06
CA ARG A 379 19.75 3.42 10.90
C ARG A 379 19.12 4.56 10.11
N LEU A 380 19.56 4.78 8.88
CA LEU A 380 18.93 5.75 7.98
C LEU A 380 17.54 5.28 7.56
N GLU A 381 17.37 3.98 7.30
CA GLU A 381 16.06 3.39 7.00
C GLU A 381 15.06 3.65 8.13
N ASP A 382 15.51 3.55 9.39
CA ASP A 382 14.72 3.75 10.61
C ASP A 382 14.60 5.23 11.06
N SER A 383 15.22 6.16 10.34
CA SER A 383 15.22 7.58 10.72
C SER A 383 13.95 8.34 10.27
N GLU A 384 13.67 9.49 10.90
CA GLU A 384 12.58 10.39 10.49
C GLU A 384 12.94 11.28 9.28
N LEU A 385 14.08 11.05 8.64
CA LEU A 385 14.51 11.81 7.47
C LEU A 385 13.60 11.55 6.26
N THR A 386 13.41 12.57 5.44
CA THR A 386 12.75 12.41 4.13
C THR A 386 13.59 11.54 3.19
N ASN A 387 12.97 10.95 2.17
CA ASN A 387 13.69 10.13 1.18
C ASN A 387 14.82 10.92 0.50
N LYS A 388 14.61 12.21 0.26
CA LYS A 388 15.62 13.13 -0.27
C LYS A 388 16.80 13.36 0.67
N GLU A 389 16.54 13.62 1.94
CA GLU A 389 17.62 13.77 2.93
C GLU A 389 18.40 12.45 3.08
N GLN A 390 17.71 11.30 3.03
CA GLN A 390 18.38 9.99 3.02
C GLN A 390 19.24 9.81 1.77
N ALA A 391 18.75 10.17 0.60
CA ALA A 391 19.50 10.11 -0.66
C ALA A 391 20.75 11.00 -0.63
N GLU A 392 20.66 12.21 -0.04
CA GLU A 392 21.80 13.10 0.15
C GLU A 392 22.87 12.47 1.07
N VAL A 393 22.46 11.85 2.18
CA VAL A 393 23.38 11.15 3.09
C VAL A 393 24.02 9.94 2.41
N ILE A 394 23.24 9.16 1.65
CA ILE A 394 23.74 7.98 0.93
C ILE A 394 24.73 8.40 -0.16
N SER A 395 24.43 9.45 -0.92
CA SER A 395 25.35 10.01 -1.91
C SER A 395 26.66 10.49 -1.27
N ALA A 396 26.58 11.19 -0.13
CA ALA A 396 27.75 11.62 0.61
C ALA A 396 28.58 10.43 1.13
N LEU A 397 27.92 9.40 1.68
CA LEU A 397 28.60 8.19 2.16
C LEU A 397 29.27 7.41 1.02
N HIS A 398 28.57 7.25 -0.12
CA HIS A 398 29.10 6.60 -1.33
C HIS A 398 30.32 7.35 -1.87
N SER A 399 30.32 8.69 -1.86
CA SER A 399 31.47 9.49 -2.27
C SER A 399 32.74 9.24 -1.43
N ILE A 400 32.56 8.86 -0.16
CA ILE A 400 33.66 8.51 0.76
C ILE A 400 34.08 7.05 0.55
N ILE A 401 33.11 6.15 0.35
CA ILE A 401 33.30 4.70 0.24
C ILE A 401 32.67 4.20 -1.07
N PRO A 402 33.29 4.43 -2.24
CA PRO A 402 32.72 3.97 -3.52
C PRO A 402 32.86 2.44 -3.66
N GLU A 403 32.38 1.89 -4.78
CA GLU A 403 32.65 0.50 -5.16
C GLU A 403 34.16 0.22 -5.15
N TYR A 404 34.59 -0.97 -4.73
CA TYR A 404 36.01 -1.33 -4.68
C TYR A 404 36.90 -0.29 -3.96
N PRO A 405 36.56 0.11 -2.72
CA PRO A 405 37.13 1.28 -2.04
C PRO A 405 38.66 1.21 -1.88
N TYR A 406 39.24 0.03 -1.66
CA TYR A 406 40.68 -0.12 -1.56
C TYR A 406 41.41 0.28 -2.83
N TYR A 407 40.82 0.05 -4.01
CA TYR A 407 41.39 0.49 -5.28
C TYR A 407 41.31 2.02 -5.42
N HIS A 408 40.15 2.60 -5.09
CA HIS A 408 39.91 4.05 -5.18
C HIS A 408 40.73 4.86 -4.17
N TRP A 409 40.84 4.42 -2.93
CA TRP A 409 41.56 5.12 -1.85
C TRP A 409 43.07 5.17 -2.03
N ARG A 410 43.64 4.38 -2.95
CA ARG A 410 45.07 4.48 -3.28
C ARG A 410 45.41 5.74 -4.09
N HIS A 411 44.42 6.48 -4.58
CA HIS A 411 44.61 7.69 -5.40
C HIS A 411 45.62 7.45 -6.53
N LEU A 412 45.38 6.37 -7.26
CA LEU A 412 46.24 5.91 -8.35
C LEU A 412 46.30 6.94 -9.48
N HIS A 413 47.41 6.94 -10.21
CA HIS A 413 47.58 7.75 -11.40
C HIS A 413 46.48 7.47 -12.42
N GLN A 414 45.95 8.50 -13.09
CA GLN A 414 44.78 8.39 -13.96
C GLN A 414 44.96 7.34 -15.09
N ASP A 415 46.17 7.28 -15.68
CA ASP A 415 46.52 6.28 -16.70
C ASP A 415 46.38 4.83 -16.18
N LEU A 416 46.67 4.58 -14.90
CA LEU A 416 46.53 3.26 -14.27
C LEU A 416 45.09 2.95 -13.87
N HIS A 417 44.38 3.98 -13.40
CA HIS A 417 42.99 3.84 -12.98
C HIS A 417 42.15 3.24 -14.11
N THR A 418 42.29 3.75 -15.34
CA THR A 418 41.54 3.22 -16.48
C THR A 418 42.07 1.87 -16.96
N ALA A 419 43.39 1.71 -17.05
CA ALA A 419 44.00 0.50 -17.63
C ALA A 419 43.84 -0.75 -16.76
N CYS A 420 43.84 -0.60 -15.44
CA CYS A 420 43.87 -1.74 -14.51
C CYS A 420 42.50 -2.07 -13.92
N ASN A 421 41.50 -1.20 -14.03
CA ASN A 421 40.20 -1.36 -13.38
C ASN A 421 39.49 -2.66 -13.76
N ASP A 422 39.37 -2.96 -15.06
CA ASP A 422 38.70 -4.16 -15.56
C ASP A 422 39.38 -5.45 -15.05
N PHE A 423 40.71 -5.47 -15.01
CA PHE A 423 41.45 -6.63 -14.50
C PHE A 423 41.32 -6.79 -12.99
N TYR A 424 41.49 -5.71 -12.23
CA TYR A 424 41.54 -5.77 -10.76
C TYR A 424 40.15 -5.90 -10.13
N ASN A 425 39.19 -5.06 -10.53
CA ASN A 425 37.88 -4.94 -9.90
C ASN A 425 36.86 -5.93 -10.48
N GLU A 426 36.74 -6.00 -11.80
CA GLU A 426 35.71 -6.82 -12.47
C GLU A 426 36.14 -8.29 -12.62
N LYS A 427 37.30 -8.53 -13.23
CA LYS A 427 37.79 -9.89 -13.53
C LYS A 427 38.49 -10.56 -12.35
N LYS A 428 38.89 -9.79 -11.33
CA LYS A 428 39.72 -10.24 -10.21
C LYS A 428 41.00 -10.97 -10.67
N ASP A 429 41.53 -10.58 -11.82
CA ASP A 429 42.81 -11.05 -12.37
C ASP A 429 43.92 -10.09 -11.93
N TYR A 430 44.30 -10.23 -10.65
CA TYR A 430 45.28 -9.38 -9.98
C TYR A 430 46.65 -9.40 -10.66
N LEU A 431 47.02 -10.55 -11.23
CA LEU A 431 48.26 -10.74 -11.95
C LEU A 431 48.26 -9.96 -13.27
N SER A 432 47.17 -10.03 -14.04
CA SER A 432 47.04 -9.23 -15.26
C SER A 432 46.97 -7.74 -14.96
N ALA A 433 46.30 -7.31 -13.89
CA ALA A 433 46.27 -5.91 -13.46
C ALA A 433 47.69 -5.38 -13.15
N ALA A 434 48.49 -6.18 -12.44
CA ALA A 434 49.88 -5.88 -12.13
C ALA A 434 50.75 -5.74 -13.39
N ILE A 435 50.64 -6.68 -14.33
CA ILE A 435 51.37 -6.63 -15.62
C ILE A 435 50.96 -5.40 -16.41
N GLU A 436 49.67 -5.11 -16.48
CA GLU A 436 49.15 -3.99 -17.26
C GLU A 436 49.64 -2.66 -16.70
N ALA A 437 49.72 -2.52 -15.38
CA ALA A 437 50.31 -1.33 -14.75
C ALA A 437 51.76 -1.11 -15.19
N VAL A 438 52.59 -2.16 -15.17
CA VAL A 438 54.00 -2.07 -15.60
C VAL A 438 54.12 -1.70 -17.08
N LYS A 439 53.22 -2.19 -17.95
CA LYS A 439 53.19 -1.78 -19.37
C LYS A 439 52.85 -0.31 -19.54
N VAL A 440 51.87 0.21 -18.79
CA VAL A 440 51.52 1.65 -18.82
C VAL A 440 52.73 2.51 -18.44
N PHE A 441 53.48 2.08 -17.42
CA PHE A 441 54.73 2.74 -17.06
C PHE A 441 55.77 2.71 -18.17
N GLU A 442 56.01 1.54 -18.77
CA GLU A 442 56.94 1.39 -19.89
C GLU A 442 56.57 2.28 -21.08
N ASP A 443 55.30 2.27 -21.50
CA ASP A 443 54.80 3.12 -22.59
C ASP A 443 55.01 4.62 -22.29
N LYS A 444 54.77 5.05 -21.05
CA LYS A 444 55.03 6.44 -20.62
C LYS A 444 56.51 6.80 -20.73
N VAL A 445 57.40 5.90 -20.30
CA VAL A 445 58.86 6.10 -20.39
C VAL A 445 59.33 6.15 -21.84
N GLN A 446 58.85 5.25 -22.70
CA GLN A 446 59.15 5.26 -24.13
C GLN A 446 58.72 6.57 -24.79
N LYS A 447 57.51 7.05 -24.49
CA LYS A 447 57.00 8.34 -25.02
C LYS A 447 57.84 9.54 -24.58
N GLN A 448 58.27 9.57 -23.32
CA GLN A 448 59.09 10.69 -22.83
C GLN A 448 60.53 10.68 -23.35
N THR A 449 61.14 9.50 -23.46
CA THR A 449 62.52 9.35 -23.96
C THR A 449 62.61 9.44 -25.48
N GLY A 450 61.59 8.94 -26.19
CA GLY A 450 61.59 8.70 -27.64
C GLY A 450 62.17 7.33 -28.03
N LEU A 451 62.48 6.46 -27.06
CA LEU A 451 63.05 5.13 -27.29
C LEU A 451 61.96 4.07 -27.51
N HIS A 452 61.27 4.15 -28.66
CA HIS A 452 60.15 3.24 -28.95
C HIS A 452 60.55 1.81 -29.35
N SER A 453 61.82 1.58 -29.70
CA SER A 453 62.33 0.28 -30.17
C SER A 453 62.99 -0.57 -29.09
N ILE A 454 63.02 -0.09 -27.85
CA ILE A 454 63.69 -0.71 -26.71
C ILE A 454 62.67 -0.88 -25.61
N ASP A 455 62.70 -2.03 -24.93
CA ASP A 455 61.80 -2.35 -23.83
C ASP A 455 62.54 -2.82 -22.58
N GLY A 456 61.77 -3.02 -21.52
CA GLY A 456 62.23 -3.60 -20.28
C GLY A 456 63.41 -2.93 -19.61
N ARG A 457 64.31 -3.75 -19.07
CA ARG A 457 65.42 -3.26 -18.25
C ARG A 457 66.34 -2.31 -19.04
N GLU A 458 66.60 -2.61 -20.31
CA GLU A 458 67.44 -1.77 -21.17
C GLU A 458 66.84 -0.37 -21.35
N LEU A 459 65.53 -0.28 -21.58
CA LEU A 459 64.83 1.01 -21.66
C LEU A 459 65.00 1.82 -20.37
N ILE A 460 64.82 1.19 -19.20
CA ILE A 460 64.86 1.89 -17.91
C ILE A 460 66.27 2.40 -17.59
N GLU A 461 67.31 1.59 -17.82
CA GLU A 461 68.72 1.96 -17.60
C GLU A 461 69.18 3.08 -18.55
N GLN A 462 68.58 3.19 -19.75
CA GLN A 462 68.82 4.33 -20.65
C GLN A 462 67.98 5.56 -20.30
N ALA A 463 66.78 5.35 -19.75
CA ALA A 463 65.86 6.43 -19.40
C ALA A 463 66.31 7.18 -18.13
N PHE A 464 66.73 6.47 -17.08
CA PHE A 464 67.01 7.03 -15.75
C PHE A 464 68.45 6.78 -15.29
N GLY A 465 68.86 7.41 -14.19
CA GLY A 465 70.20 7.25 -13.59
C GLY A 465 71.09 8.50 -13.67
N SER A 466 72.06 8.61 -12.78
CA SER A 466 72.92 9.80 -12.70
C SER A 466 73.91 9.94 -13.87
N LYS A 467 74.26 8.85 -14.56
CA LYS A 467 75.37 8.83 -15.52
C LYS A 467 75.04 9.33 -16.92
N ASN A 468 74.38 8.54 -17.76
CA ASN A 468 74.13 8.86 -19.17
C ASN A 468 72.63 8.82 -19.53
N SER A 469 71.76 8.99 -18.54
CA SER A 469 70.31 8.90 -18.72
C SER A 469 69.73 10.00 -19.60
N ILE A 470 68.62 9.70 -20.27
CA ILE A 470 67.88 10.70 -21.05
C ILE A 470 67.06 11.62 -20.15
N LEU A 471 66.47 11.08 -19.09
CA LEU A 471 65.60 11.79 -18.16
C LEU A 471 66.29 11.99 -16.81
N LEU A 472 66.11 13.17 -16.24
CA LEU A 472 66.61 13.55 -14.91
C LEU A 472 65.47 14.12 -14.08
N LEU A 473 65.34 13.66 -12.84
CA LEU A 473 64.40 14.20 -11.86
C LEU A 473 64.92 15.52 -11.24
N THR A 474 66.23 15.69 -11.18
CA THR A 474 66.95 16.77 -10.51
C THR A 474 67.91 17.48 -11.47
N ASN A 475 68.72 18.41 -10.95
CA ASN A 475 69.81 19.01 -11.74
C ASN A 475 71.04 18.10 -11.84
N ASN A 476 71.08 16.99 -11.08
CA ASN A 476 72.14 15.99 -11.08
C ASN A 476 73.56 16.58 -10.83
N LYS A 477 73.66 17.58 -9.94
CA LYS A 477 74.90 18.30 -9.62
C LYS A 477 75.53 17.82 -8.32
N THR A 478 74.73 17.52 -7.32
CA THR A 478 75.21 17.09 -6.00
C THR A 478 75.21 15.57 -5.87
N LYS A 479 76.00 15.04 -4.94
CA LYS A 479 76.00 13.59 -4.65
C LYS A 479 74.63 13.10 -4.17
N ALA A 480 73.89 13.93 -3.42
CA ALA A 480 72.54 13.61 -2.98
C ALA A 480 71.57 13.51 -4.16
N GLU A 481 71.62 14.47 -5.10
CA GLU A 481 70.84 14.42 -6.34
C GLU A 481 71.18 13.18 -7.18
N GLN A 482 72.46 12.86 -7.37
CA GLN A 482 72.89 11.66 -8.10
C GLN A 482 72.35 10.37 -7.47
N ASN A 483 72.38 10.27 -6.13
CA ASN A 483 71.83 9.11 -5.43
C ASN A 483 70.30 9.01 -5.60
N LEU A 484 69.58 10.13 -5.75
CA LEU A 484 68.15 10.12 -6.05
C LEU A 484 67.86 9.62 -7.48
N GLU A 485 68.66 10.03 -8.46
CA GLU A 485 68.54 9.53 -9.85
C GLU A 485 68.81 8.02 -9.92
N ASP A 486 69.92 7.56 -9.32
CA ASP A 486 70.29 6.14 -9.30
C ASP A 486 69.26 5.31 -8.51
N GLY A 487 68.70 5.87 -7.44
CA GLY A 487 67.63 5.23 -6.66
C GLY A 487 66.33 5.07 -7.45
N LEU A 488 65.95 6.07 -8.25
CA LEU A 488 64.77 5.98 -9.13
C LEU A 488 64.97 4.90 -10.20
N GLU A 489 66.15 4.86 -10.82
CA GLU A 489 66.52 3.82 -11.79
C GLU A 489 66.39 2.42 -11.19
N GLN A 490 67.00 2.19 -10.02
CA GLN A 490 66.96 0.89 -9.35
C GLN A 490 65.53 0.48 -8.96
N LEU A 491 64.71 1.43 -8.48
CA LEU A 491 63.33 1.17 -8.12
C LEU A 491 62.49 0.82 -9.35
N ALA A 492 62.66 1.54 -10.46
CA ALA A 492 61.99 1.26 -11.72
C ALA A 492 62.42 -0.09 -12.31
N CYS A 493 63.72 -0.39 -12.33
CA CYS A 493 64.27 -1.67 -12.78
C CYS A 493 63.77 -2.84 -11.93
N GLY A 494 63.75 -2.67 -10.60
CA GLY A 494 63.23 -3.67 -9.66
C GLY A 494 61.74 -3.92 -9.86
N THR A 495 60.95 -2.87 -10.07
CA THR A 495 59.51 -2.97 -10.34
C THR A 495 59.24 -3.72 -11.64
N TRP A 496 59.98 -3.41 -12.71
CA TRP A 496 59.81 -4.11 -13.98
C TRP A 496 60.27 -5.57 -13.89
N THR A 497 61.47 -5.80 -13.36
CA THR A 497 62.09 -7.12 -13.30
C THR A 497 61.35 -8.04 -12.32
N GLY A 498 60.88 -7.53 -11.19
CA GLY A 498 60.22 -8.35 -10.16
C GLY A 498 58.83 -8.84 -10.56
N PHE A 499 58.13 -8.12 -11.44
CA PHE A 499 56.70 -8.38 -11.67
C PHE A 499 56.33 -8.69 -13.11
N ARG A 500 57.11 -8.25 -14.11
CA ARG A 500 56.87 -8.62 -15.52
C ARG A 500 57.64 -9.89 -15.92
N ASN A 501 58.84 -10.10 -15.38
CA ASN A 501 59.74 -11.18 -15.82
C ASN A 501 59.39 -12.56 -15.20
N PRO A 502 59.24 -12.75 -13.88
CA PRO A 502 58.90 -14.05 -13.28
C PRO A 502 57.55 -14.60 -13.74
N VAL A 503 56.60 -13.69 -13.96
CA VAL A 503 55.21 -14.03 -14.27
C VAL A 503 55.03 -14.61 -15.67
N GLN A 504 55.94 -14.31 -16.60
CA GLN A 504 55.92 -14.89 -17.95
C GLN A 504 56.52 -16.30 -18.02
N HIS A 505 57.23 -16.75 -16.97
CA HIS A 505 57.99 -18.00 -16.96
C HIS A 505 57.39 -19.09 -16.05
N GLU A 506 56.30 -18.79 -15.32
CA GLU A 506 55.59 -19.74 -14.45
C GLU A 506 54.10 -19.89 -14.79
N LEU A 507 53.48 -21.00 -14.34
CA LEU A 507 52.04 -21.20 -14.48
C LEU A 507 51.27 -20.27 -13.54
N ARG A 508 50.27 -19.56 -14.06
CA ARG A 508 49.44 -18.61 -13.28
C ARG A 508 48.87 -19.22 -11.98
N ALA A 509 48.45 -20.48 -12.03
CA ALA A 509 47.89 -21.20 -10.89
C ALA A 509 48.89 -21.42 -9.74
N ASN A 510 50.19 -21.35 -10.02
CA ASN A 510 51.24 -21.49 -9.00
C ASN A 510 51.55 -20.15 -8.31
N LEU A 511 51.23 -19.02 -8.97
CA LEU A 511 51.54 -17.68 -8.50
C LEU A 511 50.36 -17.04 -7.76
N SER A 512 49.13 -17.22 -8.23
CA SER A 512 47.95 -16.59 -7.63
C SER A 512 46.92 -17.63 -7.15
N PRO A 513 46.32 -17.48 -5.95
CA PRO A 513 46.48 -16.38 -4.99
C PRO A 513 47.55 -16.62 -3.91
N SER A 514 48.25 -17.77 -3.92
CA SER A 514 49.12 -18.18 -2.80
C SER A 514 50.39 -17.35 -2.64
N ILE A 515 50.96 -16.85 -3.74
CA ILE A 515 52.21 -16.06 -3.74
C ILE A 515 51.93 -14.59 -4.09
N PHE A 516 50.90 -14.33 -4.91
CA PHE A 516 50.51 -13.02 -5.38
C PHE A 516 48.99 -12.85 -5.28
N ASN A 517 48.55 -12.08 -4.29
CA ASN A 517 47.15 -11.81 -3.99
C ASN A 517 46.72 -10.38 -4.41
N ASP A 518 45.50 -10.00 -4.06
CA ASP A 518 44.91 -8.70 -4.33
C ASP A 518 45.72 -7.54 -3.73
N LYS A 519 46.20 -7.69 -2.48
CA LYS A 519 47.00 -6.66 -1.80
C LYS A 519 48.36 -6.47 -2.49
N ASP A 520 49.00 -7.56 -2.89
CA ASP A 520 50.28 -7.50 -3.60
C ASP A 520 50.14 -6.75 -4.94
N ALA A 521 49.06 -7.04 -5.68
CA ALA A 521 48.75 -6.32 -6.90
C ALA A 521 48.49 -4.83 -6.64
N LEU A 522 47.73 -4.51 -5.60
CA LEU A 522 47.41 -3.12 -5.26
C LEU A 522 48.64 -2.32 -4.81
N ASP A 523 49.54 -2.94 -4.03
CA ASP A 523 50.80 -2.35 -3.61
C ASP A 523 51.73 -2.10 -4.80
N LEU A 524 51.80 -3.05 -5.74
CA LEU A 524 52.54 -2.85 -6.98
C LEU A 524 51.95 -1.72 -7.83
N ILE A 525 50.64 -1.72 -8.07
CA ILE A 525 49.98 -0.66 -8.86
C ILE A 525 50.21 0.70 -8.20
N SER A 526 50.22 0.76 -6.86
CA SER A 526 50.56 1.97 -6.10
C SER A 526 52.01 2.42 -6.31
N LEU A 527 52.96 1.47 -6.33
CA LEU A 527 54.36 1.76 -6.62
C LEU A 527 54.56 2.26 -8.06
N VAL A 528 53.92 1.61 -9.03
CA VAL A 528 53.93 2.05 -10.43
C VAL A 528 53.30 3.44 -10.57
N SER A 529 52.20 3.69 -9.84
CA SER A 529 51.58 5.02 -9.80
C SER A 529 52.52 6.09 -9.27
N TYR A 530 53.34 5.76 -8.26
CA TYR A 530 54.39 6.67 -7.78
C TYR A 530 55.45 6.92 -8.85
N LEU A 531 55.92 5.85 -9.52
CA LEU A 531 56.93 5.97 -10.58
C LEU A 531 56.43 6.83 -11.74
N LEU A 532 55.19 6.63 -12.22
CA LEU A 532 54.59 7.47 -13.26
C LEU A 532 54.63 8.97 -12.93
N ARG A 533 54.25 9.35 -11.70
CA ARG A 533 54.34 10.74 -11.24
C ARG A 533 55.79 11.25 -11.24
N LYS A 534 56.77 10.39 -10.96
CA LYS A 534 58.19 10.77 -11.04
C LYS A 534 58.65 10.97 -12.47
N VAL A 535 58.22 10.12 -13.39
CA VAL A 535 58.48 10.26 -14.83
C VAL A 535 57.95 11.60 -15.34
N GLU A 536 56.72 11.98 -14.98
CA GLU A 536 56.14 13.29 -15.34
C GLU A 536 56.89 14.50 -14.79
N GLN A 537 57.62 14.35 -13.69
CA GLN A 537 58.45 15.41 -13.10
C GLN A 537 59.83 15.52 -13.75
N THR A 538 60.24 14.53 -14.55
CA THR A 538 61.57 14.53 -15.16
C THR A 538 61.70 15.53 -16.31
N LYS A 539 62.95 15.94 -16.56
CA LYS A 539 63.33 16.78 -17.70
C LYS A 539 64.37 16.05 -18.54
N LYS A 540 64.38 16.31 -19.85
CA LYS A 540 65.43 15.79 -20.72
C LYS A 540 66.77 16.38 -20.32
N ARG A 541 67.77 15.51 -20.16
CA ARG A 541 69.16 15.91 -19.88
C ARG A 541 69.65 16.81 -21.02
N SER A 542 70.04 18.03 -20.68
CA SER A 542 70.65 18.96 -21.63
C SER A 542 71.90 18.32 -22.22
N LYS A 543 72.03 18.30 -23.56
CA LYS A 543 73.30 17.90 -24.20
C LYS A 543 74.40 18.80 -23.67
N VAL A 544 75.44 18.21 -23.08
CA VAL A 544 76.68 18.95 -22.78
C VAL A 544 77.19 19.47 -24.13
N VAL A 545 77.11 20.78 -24.34
CA VAL A 545 77.80 21.43 -25.45
C VAL A 545 79.28 21.22 -25.13
N SER A 546 79.96 20.33 -25.85
CA SER A 546 81.42 20.26 -25.77
C SER A 546 81.95 21.59 -26.29
N SER A 547 82.36 22.48 -25.38
CA SER A 547 83.25 23.57 -25.72
C SER A 547 84.56 22.93 -26.18
N LYS A 548 84.82 23.00 -27.50
CA LYS A 548 86.16 22.80 -28.06
C LYS A 548 87.10 23.88 -27.56
#